data_AF-A0A4R7JX86-F1
#
_entry.id   AF-A0A4R7JX86-F1
#
_cell.length_a   1.000
_cell.length_b   1.000
_cell.length_c   1.000
_cell.angle_alpha   90.00
_cell.angle_beta   90.00
_cell.angle_gamma   90.00
#
_symmetry.space_group_name_H-M   'P 1'
#
loop_
_entity.id
_entity.type
_entity.pdbx_description
1 polymer ?
#
loop_
_entity_poly.entity_id
_entity_poly.type
_entity_poly.pdbx_seq_one_letter_code
_entity_poly.pdbx_strand_id
1 'polypeptide(L)'
;MSSDLEVSALAVNVTIPQALRWTDTRRGQEFQLTTLNIRLLPDGRLAAKAYGRPVGGGRGAYVSFPVPDQPELAALISEAAGRAGTLWAAHRGLG
;
A
#
# COMPACT_ATOMS: atom_id res chain seq x y z
N MET A 1 27.78 15.68 14.80
CA MET A 1 26.40 15.50 15.28
C MET A 1 25.91 14.17 14.74
N SER A 2 25.92 13.10 15.53
CA SER A 2 25.11 11.93 15.19
C SER A 2 23.72 12.23 15.73
N SER A 3 22.93 12.96 14.94
CA SER A 3 21.49 12.94 15.16
C SER A 3 21.05 11.55 14.71
N ASP A 4 20.79 10.65 15.66
CA ASP A 4 20.14 9.39 15.34
C ASP A 4 18.87 9.72 14.56
N LEU A 5 18.79 9.21 13.33
CA LEU A 5 17.70 9.54 12.43
C LEU A 5 16.42 8.88 12.97
N GLU A 6 15.43 9.71 13.30
CA GLU A 6 14.12 9.21 13.68
C GLU A 6 13.32 8.79 12.45
N VAL A 7 13.05 7.49 12.33
CA VAL A 7 12.17 6.96 11.28
C VAL A 7 10.73 6.96 11.80
N SER A 8 9.97 7.99 11.42
CA SER A 8 8.59 8.17 11.89
C SER A 8 7.56 7.26 11.23
N ALA A 9 7.81 6.83 9.99
CA ALA A 9 6.99 5.86 9.27
C ALA A 9 7.74 5.25 8.09
N LEU A 10 7.51 3.97 7.82
CA LEU A 10 7.94 3.30 6.59
C LEU A 10 6.71 2.86 5.82
N ALA A 11 6.68 3.14 4.52
CA ALA A 11 5.56 2.76 3.67
C ALA A 11 6.02 2.33 2.27
N VAL A 12 5.32 1.35 1.71
CA VAL A 12 5.50 0.89 0.33
C VAL A 12 4.19 0.97 -0.43
N ASN A 13 4.30 1.24 -1.73
CA ASN A 13 3.17 1.13 -2.65
C ASN A 13 3.31 -0.12 -3.49
N VAL A 14 2.26 -0.93 -3.51
CA VAL A 14 2.24 -2.23 -4.16
C VAL A 14 1.09 -2.25 -5.16
N THR A 15 1.37 -2.64 -6.39
CA THR A 15 0.32 -2.87 -7.38
C THR A 15 -0.46 -4.13 -7.02
N ILE A 16 -1.79 -4.02 -6.96
CA ILE A 16 -2.67 -5.17 -6.72
C ILE A 16 -2.74 -6.01 -8.01
N PRO A 17 -2.42 -7.32 -7.95
CA PRO A 17 -2.60 -8.24 -9.07
C PRO A 17 -4.04 -8.21 -9.58
N GLN A 18 -4.25 -8.30 -10.89
CA GLN A 18 -5.58 -8.12 -11.50
C GLN A 18 -6.66 -9.02 -10.88
N ALA A 19 -6.33 -10.27 -10.57
CA ALA A 19 -7.26 -11.24 -9.96
C ALA A 19 -7.69 -10.88 -8.54
N LEU A 20 -6.94 -10.01 -7.85
CA LEU A 20 -7.20 -9.58 -6.47
C LEU A 20 -7.77 -8.15 -6.40
N ARG A 21 -8.04 -7.51 -7.55
CA ARG A 21 -8.64 -6.17 -7.56
C ARG A 21 -10.13 -6.27 -7.29
N TRP A 22 -10.64 -5.34 -6.50
CA TRP A 22 -12.07 -5.18 -6.26
C TRP A 22 -12.51 -3.75 -6.57
N THR A 23 -13.82 -3.53 -6.59
CA THR A 23 -14.44 -2.21 -6.71
C THR A 23 -15.08 -1.85 -5.38
N ASP A 24 -14.95 -0.59 -4.98
CA ASP A 24 -15.61 -0.05 -3.79
C ASP A 24 -16.13 1.36 -4.09
N THR A 25 -17.06 1.83 -3.26
CA THR A 25 -17.81 3.06 -3.48
C THR A 25 -17.56 4.06 -2.36
N ARG A 26 -17.22 5.29 -2.74
CA ARG A 26 -17.11 6.40 -1.79
C ARG A 26 -17.88 7.60 -2.31
N ARG A 27 -18.78 8.14 -1.47
CA ARG A 27 -19.59 9.35 -1.80
C ARG A 27 -20.30 9.22 -3.17
N GLY A 28 -20.84 8.03 -3.45
CA GLY A 28 -21.59 7.74 -4.69
C GLY A 28 -20.73 7.52 -5.95
N GLN A 29 -19.41 7.49 -5.83
CA GLN A 29 -18.49 7.19 -6.95
C GLN A 29 -17.82 5.84 -6.74
N GLU A 30 -17.81 5.00 -7.78
CA GLU A 30 -17.14 3.71 -7.82
C GLU A 30 -15.66 3.86 -8.19
N PHE A 31 -14.81 3.08 -7.52
CA PHE A 31 -13.38 3.04 -7.74
C PHE A 31 -12.93 1.59 -7.90
N GLN A 32 -12.16 1.30 -8.95
CA GLN A 32 -11.43 0.04 -9.03
C GLN A 32 -10.12 0.19 -8.26
N LEU A 33 -9.91 -0.61 -7.22
CA LEU A 33 -8.72 -0.57 -6.38
C LEU A 33 -7.57 -1.28 -7.09
N THR A 34 -6.45 -0.56 -7.27
CA THR A 34 -5.30 -1.03 -8.06
C THR A 34 -4.00 -1.01 -7.28
N THR A 35 -3.96 -0.34 -6.14
CA THR A 35 -2.73 -0.13 -5.36
C THR A 35 -3.00 -0.30 -3.87
N LEU A 36 -2.09 -0.96 -3.16
CA LEU A 36 -2.02 -0.96 -1.70
C LEU A 36 -0.92 -0.01 -1.25
N ASN A 37 -1.21 0.83 -0.26
CA ASN A 37 -0.18 1.44 0.59
C ASN A 37 -0.07 0.57 1.84
N ILE A 38 1.13 0.03 2.09
CA ILE A 38 1.42 -0.80 3.27
C ILE A 38 2.38 -0.01 4.14
N ARG A 39 2.07 0.13 5.42
CA ARG A 39 2.86 0.85 6.42
C ARG A 39 3.37 -0.11 7.47
N LEU A 40 4.64 0.02 7.84
CA LEU A 40 5.19 -0.57 9.06
C LEU A 40 4.95 0.42 10.20
N LEU A 41 4.23 -0.03 11.22
CA LEU A 41 3.92 0.73 12.42
C LEU A 41 5.08 0.64 13.43
N PRO A 42 5.14 1.57 14.42
CA PRO A 42 6.19 1.57 15.44
C PRO A 42 6.27 0.29 16.29
N ASP A 43 5.17 -0.46 16.42
CA ASP A 43 5.09 -1.73 17.14
C ASP A 43 5.50 -2.95 16.29
N GLY A 44 5.97 -2.73 15.07
CA GLY A 44 6.37 -3.77 14.13
C GLY A 44 5.23 -4.40 13.33
N ARG A 45 3.98 -3.99 13.53
CA ARG A 45 2.83 -4.50 12.76
C ARG A 45 2.67 -3.78 11.43
N LEU A 46 1.96 -4.41 10.51
CA LEU A 46 1.60 -3.82 9.22
C LEU A 46 0.18 -3.25 9.24
N ALA A 47 0.01 -2.07 8.65
CA ALA A 47 -1.28 -1.51 8.32
C ALA A 47 -1.38 -1.27 6.81
N ALA A 48 -2.54 -1.51 6.22
CA ALA A 48 -2.73 -1.34 4.78
C ALA A 48 -3.98 -0.54 4.42
N LYS A 49 -3.89 0.20 3.33
CA LYS A 49 -5.02 0.91 2.69
C LYS A 49 -4.97 0.69 1.20
N ALA A 50 -6.13 0.55 0.57
CA ALA A 50 -6.25 0.41 -0.87
C ALA A 50 -6.56 1.76 -1.52
N TYR A 51 -6.09 1.93 -2.75
CA TYR A 51 -6.31 3.10 -3.59
C TYR A 51 -6.69 2.65 -4.99
N GLY A 52 -7.58 3.42 -5.60
CA GLY A 52 -8.14 3.10 -6.90
C GLY A 52 -8.32 4.30 -7.80
N ARG A 53 -8.75 4.01 -9.02
CA ARG A 53 -9.17 5.02 -9.99
C ARG A 53 -10.68 4.95 -10.16
N PRO A 54 -11.37 6.07 -10.42
CA PRO A 54 -12.78 6.05 -10.73
C PRO A 54 -13.07 5.14 -11.92
N VAL A 55 -14.09 4.29 -11.82
CA VAL A 55 -14.49 3.40 -12.91
C VAL A 55 -14.99 4.20 -14.11
N GLY A 56 -15.73 5.28 -13.87
CA GLY A 56 -16.21 6.21 -14.91
C GLY A 56 -15.13 7.11 -15.54
N GLY A 57 -13.85 6.88 -15.24
CA GLY A 57 -12.74 7.70 -15.72
C GLY A 57 -12.56 9.02 -14.96
N GLY A 58 -11.53 9.78 -15.33
CA GLY A 58 -11.14 11.02 -14.67
C GLY A 58 -10.12 10.85 -13.55
N ARG A 59 -9.67 11.98 -12.99
CA ARG A 59 -8.76 12.00 -11.83
C ARG A 59 -9.61 11.94 -10.57
N GLY A 60 -9.64 10.79 -9.91
CA GLY A 60 -10.25 10.66 -8.60
C GLY A 60 -9.47 11.48 -7.56
N ALA A 61 -10.16 12.00 -6.57
CA ALA A 61 -9.50 12.49 -5.36
C ALA A 61 -8.69 11.33 -4.74
N TYR A 62 -7.62 11.66 -4.02
CA TYR A 62 -6.82 10.66 -3.31
C TYR A 62 -7.64 10.11 -2.13
N VAL A 63 -8.42 9.07 -2.39
CA VAL A 63 -9.30 8.42 -1.42
C VAL A 63 -8.75 7.03 -1.13
N SER A 64 -8.63 6.72 0.16
CA SER A 64 -8.24 5.40 0.63
C SER A 64 -9.45 4.57 1.02
N PHE A 65 -9.32 3.26 0.85
CA PHE A 65 -10.34 2.26 1.16
C PHE A 65 -9.77 1.24 2.16
N PRO A 66 -10.61 0.66 3.03
CA PRO A 66 -10.20 -0.48 3.84
C PRO A 66 -9.83 -1.65 2.92
N VAL A 67 -8.89 -2.47 3.37
CA VAL A 67 -8.57 -3.74 2.69
C VAL A 67 -9.53 -4.80 3.24
N PRO A 68 -10.24 -5.55 2.37
CA PRO A 68 -11.08 -6.67 2.80
C PRO A 68 -10.28 -7.72 3.58
N ASP A 69 -10.93 -8.36 4.54
CA ASP A 69 -10.35 -9.49 5.27
C ASP A 69 -10.38 -10.75 4.39
N GLN A 70 -9.38 -10.86 3.50
CA GLN A 70 -9.20 -11.98 2.59
C GLN A 70 -7.78 -12.54 2.73
N PRO A 71 -7.62 -13.88 2.89
CA PRO A 71 -6.32 -14.50 3.07
C PRO A 71 -5.29 -14.13 1.99
N GLU A 72 -5.72 -14.03 0.73
CA GLU A 72 -4.88 -13.72 -0.42
C GLU A 72 -4.34 -12.28 -0.37
N LEU A 73 -5.15 -11.33 0.12
CA LEU A 73 -4.71 -9.94 0.31
C LEU A 73 -3.77 -9.82 1.51
N ALA A 74 -4.02 -10.57 2.59
CA ALA A 74 -3.12 -10.62 3.74
C ALA A 74 -1.75 -11.21 3.36
N ALA A 75 -1.73 -12.29 2.57
CA ALA A 75 -0.51 -12.88 2.03
C ALA A 75 0.25 -11.88 1.15
N LEU A 76 -0.44 -11.22 0.21
CA LEU A 76 0.15 -10.17 -0.63
C LEU A 76 0.79 -9.06 0.20
N ILE A 77 0.14 -8.61 1.27
CA ILE A 77 0.66 -7.56 2.16
C ILE A 77 1.96 -8.01 2.84
N SER A 78 1.96 -9.22 3.39
CA SER A 78 3.12 -9.79 4.10
C SER A 78 4.31 -10.00 3.15
N GLU A 79 4.08 -10.62 2.00
CA GLU A 79 5.12 -10.87 1.00
C GLU A 79 5.71 -9.57 0.45
N ALA A 80 4.87 -8.57 0.19
CA ALA A 80 5.34 -7.28 -0.31
C ALA A 80 6.21 -6.53 0.71
N ALA A 81 5.84 -6.59 2.01
CA ALA A 81 6.66 -6.00 3.07
C ALA A 81 8.04 -6.68 3.16
N GLY A 82 8.08 -8.01 3.12
CA GLY A 82 9.34 -8.77 3.11
C GLY A 82 10.21 -8.44 1.90
N ARG A 83 9.61 -8.43 0.70
CA ARG A 83 10.31 -8.08 -0.54
C ARG A 83 10.87 -6.66 -0.51
N ALA A 84 10.10 -5.70 -0.01
CA ALA A 84 10.56 -4.33 0.10
C ALA A 84 11.72 -4.19 1.08
N GLY A 85 11.70 -4.90 2.21
CA GLY A 85 12.83 -4.98 3.12
C GLY A 85 14.11 -5.45 2.43
N THR A 86 14.03 -6.50 1.61
CA THR A 86 15.17 -6.96 0.80
C THR A 86 15.66 -5.89 -0.19
N LEU A 87 14.76 -5.18 -0.86
CA LEU A 87 15.12 -4.13 -1.82
C LEU A 87 15.80 -2.93 -1.15
N TRP A 88 15.29 -2.49 0.01
CA TRP A 88 15.90 -1.42 0.78
C TRP A 88 17.28 -1.81 1.31
N ALA A 89 17.42 -3.02 1.89
CA ALA A 89 18.72 -3.48 2.40
C ALA A 89 19.79 -3.56 1.29
N ALA A 90 19.38 -3.80 0.05
CA ALA A 90 20.27 -3.90 -1.12
C ALA A 90 20.41 -2.59 -1.91
N HIS A 91 19.93 -1.46 -1.41
CA HIS A 91 19.94 -0.20 -2.16
C HIS A 91 21.37 0.24 -2.51
N ARG A 92 21.56 0.88 -3.68
CA ARG A 92 22.88 1.37 -4.13
C ARG A 92 23.11 2.86 -3.85
N GLY A 93 22.26 3.47 -3.03
CA GLY A 93 22.28 4.92 -2.79
C GLY A 93 21.49 5.68 -3.85
N LEU A 94 21.59 7.01 -3.78
CA LEU A 94 21.00 7.91 -4.78
C LEU A 94 21.79 7.84 -6.09
N GLY A 95 21.11 7.99 -7.22
CA GLY A 95 21.69 8.05 -8.57
C GLY A 95 21.03 9.12 -9.40
#